data_AF-A0A1S9GCS5-F1
#
_entry.id   AF-A0A1S9GCS5-F1
#
_cell.length_a   1.000
_cell.length_b   1.000
_cell.length_c   1.000
_cell.angle_alpha   90.00
_cell.angle_beta   90.00
_cell.angle_gamma   90.00
#
_symmetry.space_group_name_H-M   'P 1'
#
loop_
_entity.id
_entity.type
_entity.pdbx_description
1 polymer ?
#
loop_
_entity_poly.entity_id
_entity_poly.type
_entity_poly.pdbx_seq_one_letter_code
_entity_poly.pdbx_strand_id
1 'polypeptide(L)'
;MRLKPPLRLAACRAFLDGIQSKAFVVILALLTTNWPLSMGVSAFVTTAFAESDRGQTLPPLPGIIATDSLTIATAERPASGLWITCSEGRQIRLALNTRLPIEEEFARNGTRPEERTHLIILAENIRTVQAIKHAPHMLFRQATWRRDGENDVVLTPPLSVEEASLLSQAFLPAPPAVVRIDIAETGTEMRGTADGRAIAEFTRRCLESP
;
A
#
# COMPACT_ATOMS: atom_id res chain seq x y z
N MET A 1 -7.05 -80.48 -35.78
CA MET A 1 -5.68 -80.18 -36.23
C MET A 1 -5.21 -78.89 -35.58
N ARG A 2 -4.07 -78.98 -34.88
CA ARG A 2 -3.08 -77.94 -34.48
C ARG A 2 -3.59 -76.73 -33.66
N LEU A 3 -3.40 -76.75 -32.33
CA LEU A 3 -2.21 -76.31 -31.54
C LEU A 3 -2.20 -74.78 -31.36
N LYS A 4 -1.99 -74.13 -30.22
CA LYS A 4 -1.96 -74.38 -28.76
C LYS A 4 -1.79 -72.96 -28.13
N PRO A 5 -2.17 -72.69 -26.87
CA PRO A 5 -1.92 -71.42 -26.17
C PRO A 5 -0.47 -71.35 -25.63
N PRO A 6 -0.03 -70.20 -25.05
CA PRO A 6 0.18 -70.24 -23.59
C PRO A 6 -0.01 -68.91 -22.80
N LEU A 7 -0.46 -69.10 -21.56
CA LEU A 7 0.03 -68.56 -20.27
C LEU A 7 0.64 -67.15 -20.18
N ARG A 8 0.11 -66.36 -19.22
CA ARG A 8 0.70 -66.10 -17.88
C ARG A 8 -0.38 -65.50 -16.95
N LEU A 9 -0.79 -66.22 -15.89
CA LEU A 9 -0.33 -66.05 -14.48
C LEU A 9 -0.69 -64.65 -13.94
N ALA A 10 -1.85 -64.50 -13.28
CA ALA A 10 -2.15 -64.86 -11.90
C ALA A 10 -1.73 -63.77 -10.89
N ALA A 11 -2.76 -63.29 -10.19
CA ALA A 11 -2.79 -62.99 -8.76
C ALA A 11 -1.75 -62.00 -8.22
N CYS A 12 -2.23 -60.80 -7.88
CA CYS A 12 -1.85 -60.23 -6.60
C CYS A 12 -3.07 -59.56 -5.94
N ARG A 13 -3.52 -60.24 -4.88
CA ARG A 13 -4.20 -59.70 -3.68
C ARG A 13 -5.61 -59.11 -3.82
N ALA A 14 -6.55 -59.95 -3.41
CA ALA A 14 -7.70 -59.53 -2.63
C ALA A 14 -7.28 -58.84 -1.31
N PHE A 15 -8.28 -58.20 -0.69
CA PHE A 15 -8.35 -57.60 0.66
C PHE A 15 -8.04 -56.10 0.76
N LEU A 16 -9.00 -55.40 1.38
CA LEU A 16 -9.13 -53.96 1.69
C LEU A 16 -9.78 -53.15 0.56
N ASP A 17 -10.95 -52.51 0.66
CA ASP A 17 -11.97 -52.35 1.68
C ASP A 17 -13.20 -51.82 0.88
N GLY A 18 -14.43 -52.25 1.09
CA GLY A 18 -15.01 -52.54 2.38
C GLY A 18 -15.72 -51.32 2.98
N ILE A 19 -15.32 -50.07 2.74
CA ILE A 19 -16.00 -48.86 3.29
C ILE A 19 -15.73 -47.64 2.39
N GLN A 20 -16.48 -47.45 1.28
CA GLN A 20 -16.38 -46.19 0.51
C GLN A 20 -17.68 -45.69 -0.15
N SER A 21 -18.84 -46.31 0.10
CA SER A 21 -20.08 -45.95 -0.64
C SER A 21 -21.19 -45.31 0.21
N LYS A 22 -21.01 -45.13 1.53
CA LYS A 22 -22.06 -44.54 2.40
C LYS A 22 -21.72 -43.18 3.04
N ALA A 23 -20.46 -42.72 2.98
CA ALA A 23 -20.07 -41.42 3.51
C ALA A 23 -20.41 -40.25 2.57
N PHE A 24 -20.50 -40.49 1.27
CA PHE A 24 -20.72 -39.45 0.27
C PHE A 24 -22.17 -38.92 0.23
N VAL A 25 -23.14 -39.73 0.64
CA VAL A 25 -24.58 -39.36 0.63
C VAL A 25 -24.95 -38.53 1.86
N VAL A 26 -24.26 -38.69 2.99
CA VAL A 26 -24.52 -37.90 4.21
C VAL A 26 -23.95 -36.49 4.12
N ILE A 27 -22.82 -36.30 3.41
CA ILE A 27 -22.21 -34.98 3.21
C ILE A 27 -23.05 -34.11 2.27
N LEU A 28 -23.68 -34.69 1.24
CA LEU A 28 -24.59 -33.93 0.37
C LEU A 28 -25.94 -33.58 1.03
N ALA A 29 -26.43 -34.41 1.96
CA ALA A 29 -27.69 -34.14 2.68
C ALA A 29 -27.55 -33.08 3.79
N LEU A 30 -26.33 -32.90 4.33
CA LEU A 30 -26.03 -31.85 5.31
C LEU A 30 -25.76 -30.47 4.69
N LEU A 31 -25.52 -30.40 3.38
CA LEU A 31 -25.28 -29.14 2.65
C LEU A 31 -26.56 -28.46 2.12
N THR A 32 -27.73 -29.11 2.20
CA THR A 32 -29.00 -28.56 1.70
C THR A 32 -30.01 -28.22 2.79
N THR A 33 -29.70 -28.50 4.07
CA THR A 33 -30.63 -28.30 5.21
C THR A 33 -30.22 -27.24 6.23
N ASN A 34 -29.07 -26.55 6.07
CA ASN A 34 -28.63 -25.47 6.96
C ASN A 34 -28.37 -24.13 6.24
N TRP A 35 -29.34 -23.73 5.43
CA TRP A 35 -29.49 -22.37 4.90
C TRP A 35 -30.39 -21.58 5.87
N PRO A 36 -29.88 -21.11 7.04
CA PRO A 36 -29.09 -19.88 7.05
C PRO A 36 -28.14 -19.77 8.28
N LEU A 37 -26.96 -20.39 8.26
CA LEU A 37 -25.96 -20.20 9.34
C LEU A 37 -24.50 -20.15 8.86
N SER A 38 -24.24 -19.75 7.60
CA SER A 38 -22.87 -19.62 7.08
C SER A 38 -22.45 -18.20 6.66
N MET A 39 -23.10 -17.15 7.16
CA MET A 39 -22.55 -15.78 7.10
C MET A 39 -21.50 -15.52 8.21
N GLY A 40 -20.51 -16.41 8.36
CA GLY A 40 -19.54 -16.26 9.45
C GLY A 40 -18.14 -16.83 9.22
N VAL A 41 -17.92 -17.70 8.23
CA VAL A 41 -16.62 -18.39 8.10
C VAL A 41 -16.26 -18.60 6.63
N SER A 42 -15.96 -17.52 5.91
CA SER A 42 -15.24 -17.55 4.62
C SER A 42 -14.77 -16.14 4.28
N ALA A 43 -14.00 -15.55 5.19
CA ALA A 43 -13.18 -14.37 4.92
C ALA A 43 -11.77 -14.58 5.49
N PHE A 44 -11.22 -15.79 5.36
CA PHE A 44 -9.77 -15.93 5.22
C PHE A 44 -9.44 -15.71 3.74
N VAL A 45 -9.73 -14.50 3.26
CA VAL A 45 -9.05 -13.97 2.10
C VAL A 45 -7.62 -13.80 2.56
N THR A 46 -6.73 -14.58 1.96
CA THR A 46 -5.29 -14.35 1.95
C THR A 46 -5.00 -12.86 1.83
N THR A 47 -4.77 -12.20 2.96
CA THR A 47 -4.00 -10.96 3.00
C THR A 47 -2.59 -11.39 2.63
N ALA A 48 -2.31 -11.44 1.32
CA ALA A 48 -0.98 -11.15 0.86
C ALA A 48 -0.71 -9.75 1.41
N PHE A 49 -0.01 -9.69 2.54
CA PHE A 49 0.62 -8.47 2.97
C PHE A 49 1.44 -8.05 1.76
N ALA A 50 1.01 -6.99 1.08
CA ALA A 50 1.86 -6.34 0.10
C ALA A 50 3.10 -5.98 0.90
N GLU A 51 4.14 -6.78 0.74
CA GLU A 51 5.42 -6.52 1.34
C GLU A 51 5.78 -5.12 0.84
N SER A 52 5.72 -4.16 1.76
CA SER A 52 6.01 -2.76 1.50
C SER A 52 7.20 -2.74 0.56
N ASP A 53 7.07 -2.08 -0.59
CA ASP A 53 8.09 -2.04 -1.64
C ASP A 53 9.31 -1.24 -1.13
N ARG A 54 10.06 -1.87 -0.20
CA ARG A 54 11.31 -1.41 0.40
C ARG A 54 12.44 -1.45 -0.65
N GLY A 55 12.15 -1.89 -1.88
CA GLY A 55 13.09 -1.99 -2.98
C GLY A 55 13.41 -0.65 -3.65
N GLN A 56 12.58 0.38 -3.49
CA GLN A 56 12.88 1.71 -4.03
C GLN A 56 13.65 2.55 -3.02
N THR A 57 14.96 2.67 -3.26
CA THR A 57 15.81 3.59 -2.50
C THR A 57 15.35 5.03 -2.71
N LEU A 58 15.15 5.76 -1.62
CA LEU A 58 14.93 7.21 -1.66
C LEU A 58 16.05 7.85 -2.49
N PRO A 59 15.73 8.57 -3.58
CA PRO A 59 16.76 9.31 -4.30
C PRO A 59 17.39 10.33 -3.35
N PRO A 60 18.69 10.66 -3.48
CA PRO A 60 19.34 11.60 -2.57
C PRO A 60 18.60 12.94 -2.58
N LEU A 61 18.02 13.31 -1.42
CA LEU A 61 17.30 14.57 -1.22
C LEU A 61 18.20 15.54 -0.45
N PRO A 62 18.89 16.48 -1.10
CA PRO A 62 19.76 17.40 -0.42
C PRO A 62 18.94 18.40 0.41
N GLY A 63 19.51 18.73 1.57
CA GLY A 63 18.79 19.41 2.64
C GLY A 63 18.09 18.44 3.61
N ILE A 64 18.05 17.14 3.30
CA ILE A 64 17.63 16.09 4.23
C ILE A 64 18.73 15.05 4.36
N ILE A 65 19.16 14.80 5.60
CA ILE A 65 19.92 13.61 5.95
C ILE A 65 18.90 12.60 6.48
N ALA A 66 18.37 11.77 5.57
CA ALA A 66 17.40 10.74 5.93
C ALA A 66 18.16 9.53 6.49
N THR A 67 17.79 9.09 7.69
CA THR A 67 18.34 7.90 8.34
C THR A 67 17.53 6.64 8.01
N ASP A 68 16.24 6.81 7.73
CA ASP A 68 15.35 5.75 7.23
C ASP A 68 14.27 6.39 6.32
N SER A 69 13.69 5.60 5.43
CA SER A 69 12.64 6.06 4.53
C SER A 69 11.69 4.94 4.13
N LEU A 70 10.43 5.27 3.96
CA LEU A 70 9.38 4.37 3.49
C LEU A 70 8.62 5.04 2.34
N THR A 71 8.55 4.38 1.19
CA THR A 71 7.71 4.82 0.06
C THR A 71 6.25 4.52 0.37
N ILE A 72 5.41 5.56 0.39
CA ILE A 72 3.98 5.45 0.69
C ILE A 72 3.11 5.61 -0.56
N ALA A 73 3.64 6.23 -1.62
CA ALA A 73 3.01 6.25 -2.93
C ALA A 73 4.05 6.30 -4.06
N THR A 74 3.72 5.76 -5.22
CA THR A 74 4.57 5.76 -6.42
C THR A 74 3.82 6.34 -7.62
N ALA A 75 4.52 7.15 -8.42
CA ALA A 75 4.05 7.54 -9.74
C ALA A 75 4.47 6.51 -10.80
N GLU A 76 3.97 6.65 -12.02
CA GLU A 76 4.33 5.76 -13.13
C GLU A 76 5.81 5.89 -13.55
N ARG A 77 6.46 7.03 -13.26
CA ARG A 77 7.84 7.29 -13.64
C ARG A 77 8.83 6.69 -12.63
N PRO A 78 9.97 6.14 -13.09
CA PRO A 78 11.03 5.67 -12.21
C PRO A 78 11.52 6.78 -11.26
N ALA A 79 11.77 6.42 -9.99
CA ALA A 79 12.18 7.33 -8.93
C ALA A 79 11.20 8.49 -8.60
N SER A 80 9.97 8.45 -9.13
CA SER A 80 8.91 9.42 -8.79
C SER A 80 7.95 8.84 -7.76
N GLY A 81 7.73 9.54 -6.66
CA GLY A 81 6.92 9.02 -5.56
C GLY A 81 6.77 9.97 -4.38
N LEU A 82 6.11 9.46 -3.35
CA LEU A 82 5.96 10.10 -2.05
C LEU A 82 6.54 9.18 -0.99
N TRP A 83 7.44 9.73 -0.18
CA TRP A 83 8.08 9.03 0.92
C TRP A 83 7.73 9.68 2.24
N ILE A 84 7.61 8.84 3.27
CA ILE A 84 7.79 9.26 4.65
C ILE A 84 9.25 9.00 5.03
N THR A 85 9.91 10.02 5.57
CA THR A 85 11.34 9.96 5.90
C THR A 85 11.54 10.20 7.39
N CYS A 86 12.52 9.51 7.97
CA CYS A 86 13.07 9.78 9.28
C CYS A 86 14.40 10.50 9.07
N SER A 87 14.59 11.64 9.72
CA SER A 87 15.80 12.45 9.60
C SER A 87 16.45 12.67 10.96
N GLU A 88 17.68 13.21 10.94
CA GLU A 88 18.39 13.58 12.16
C GLU A 88 17.51 14.42 13.11
N GLY A 89 17.65 14.17 14.42
CA GLY A 89 16.76 14.76 15.43
C GLY A 89 15.38 14.10 15.50
N ARG A 90 15.22 12.89 14.94
CA ARG A 90 13.99 12.08 14.97
C ARG A 90 12.80 12.80 14.35
N GLN A 91 13.06 13.57 13.30
CA GLN A 91 12.03 14.32 12.59
C GLN A 91 11.45 13.48 11.48
N ILE A 92 10.13 13.33 11.50
CA ILE A 92 9.36 12.65 10.44
C ILE A 92 8.94 13.70 9.42
N ARG A 93 9.19 13.47 8.13
CA ARG A 93 8.80 14.39 7.06
C ARG A 93 8.18 13.64 5.90
N LEU A 94 7.31 14.30 5.16
CA LEU A 94 6.93 13.85 3.83
C LEU A 94 7.89 14.47 2.81
N ALA A 95 8.32 13.64 1.87
CA ALA A 95 9.15 14.05 0.75
C ALA A 95 8.48 13.58 -0.54
N LEU A 96 8.19 14.51 -1.43
CA LEU A 96 7.77 14.24 -2.80
C LEU A 96 8.99 14.39 -3.70
N ASN A 97 9.18 13.46 -4.63
CA ASN A 97 10.09 13.62 -5.76
C ASN A 97 9.30 13.25 -7.02
N THR A 98 8.99 14.23 -7.86
CA THR A 98 8.27 14.02 -9.13
C THR A 98 8.38 15.29 -9.96
N ARG A 99 8.09 15.26 -11.26
CA ARG A 99 7.89 16.51 -12.01
C ARG A 99 6.51 17.09 -11.64
N LEU A 100 6.48 18.32 -11.13
CA LEU A 100 5.24 19.01 -10.82
C LEU A 100 4.72 19.79 -12.03
N PRO A 101 3.40 19.77 -12.29
CA PRO A 101 2.78 20.60 -13.32
C PRO A 101 2.56 22.03 -12.78
N ILE A 102 3.62 22.73 -12.41
CA ILE A 102 3.59 24.12 -11.93
C ILE A 102 4.41 25.04 -12.84
N GLU A 103 4.11 26.33 -12.82
CA GLU A 103 4.86 27.31 -13.64
C GLU A 103 6.29 27.48 -13.13
N GLU A 104 7.21 27.80 -14.04
CA GLU A 104 8.65 27.94 -13.78
C GLU A 104 8.98 29.09 -12.78
N GLU A 105 8.03 29.99 -12.49
CA GLU A 105 8.20 31.03 -11.48
C GLU A 105 7.86 30.55 -10.08
N PHE A 106 6.85 29.67 -9.98
CA PHE A 106 6.61 28.82 -8.84
C PHE A 106 7.65 27.74 -8.73
N ALA A 107 8.59 27.66 -9.72
CA ALA A 107 9.85 26.94 -10.07
C ALA A 107 11.10 27.01 -9.19
N ARG A 108 11.20 28.09 -8.43
CA ARG A 108 12.41 28.50 -7.75
C ARG A 108 12.60 27.84 -6.40
N ASN A 109 13.80 27.30 -6.20
CA ASN A 109 14.28 26.75 -4.93
C ASN A 109 14.02 27.71 -3.75
N GLY A 110 13.51 27.16 -2.65
CA GLY A 110 13.29 27.91 -1.41
C GLY A 110 12.17 27.34 -0.54
N THR A 111 12.07 27.87 0.68
CA THR A 111 10.93 27.59 1.57
C THR A 111 9.83 28.60 1.32
N ARG A 112 8.61 28.11 1.12
CA ARG A 112 7.45 28.92 0.73
C ARG A 112 6.43 28.89 1.86
N PRO A 113 6.19 30.03 2.54
CA PRO A 113 5.28 30.09 3.70
C PRO A 113 3.80 30.20 3.33
N GLU A 114 3.48 30.34 2.05
CA GLU A 114 2.11 30.52 1.54
C GLU A 114 1.68 29.40 0.58
N GLU A 115 2.60 28.50 0.23
CA GLU A 115 2.26 27.33 -0.57
C GLU A 115 1.49 26.32 0.29
N ARG A 116 0.26 26.06 -0.13
CA ARG A 116 -0.61 25.05 0.47
C ARG A 116 -0.27 23.71 -0.17
N THR A 117 0.64 22.96 0.45
CA THR A 117 0.78 21.55 0.10
C THR A 117 -0.36 20.79 0.74
N HIS A 118 -1.23 20.23 -0.07
CA HIS A 118 -2.44 19.55 0.38
C HIS A 118 -2.37 18.08 -0.05
N LEU A 119 -2.21 17.20 0.93
CA LEU A 119 -2.24 15.76 0.73
C LEU A 119 -3.69 15.28 0.83
N ILE A 120 -4.19 14.59 -0.17
CA ILE A 120 -5.54 14.01 -0.23
C ILE A 120 -5.39 12.51 -0.47
N ILE A 121 -6.10 11.71 0.32
CA ILE A 121 -5.98 10.25 0.30
C ILE A 121 -7.31 9.64 -0.13
N LEU A 122 -7.30 8.94 -1.27
CA LEU A 122 -8.50 8.40 -1.91
C LEU A 122 -8.48 6.87 -1.89
N ALA A 123 -9.54 6.29 -1.33
CA ALA A 123 -9.76 4.84 -1.33
C ALA A 123 -10.27 4.33 -2.69
N GLU A 124 -10.09 3.04 -2.99
CA GLU A 124 -10.41 2.39 -4.29
C GLU A 124 -11.86 2.61 -4.78
N ASN A 125 -12.79 2.86 -3.86
CA ASN A 125 -14.22 2.96 -4.15
C ASN A 125 -14.77 4.39 -4.09
N ILE A 126 -13.93 5.42 -3.91
CA ILE A 126 -14.37 6.81 -3.93
C ILE A 126 -14.60 7.25 -5.38
N ARG A 127 -15.86 7.47 -5.75
CA ARG A 127 -16.25 7.87 -7.13
C ARG A 127 -17.14 9.11 -7.20
N THR A 128 -17.59 9.63 -6.06
CA THR A 128 -18.49 10.79 -6.03
C THR A 128 -17.75 12.05 -5.61
N VAL A 129 -18.12 13.20 -6.20
CA VAL A 129 -17.56 14.51 -5.83
C VAL A 129 -17.73 14.78 -4.33
N GLN A 130 -18.86 14.37 -3.76
CA GLN A 130 -19.11 14.48 -2.32
C GLN A 130 -18.09 13.67 -1.52
N ALA A 131 -17.80 12.43 -1.92
CA ALA A 131 -16.83 11.58 -1.22
C ALA A 131 -15.39 12.12 -1.34
N ILE A 132 -15.02 12.67 -2.50
CA ILE A 132 -13.71 13.32 -2.68
C ILE A 132 -13.56 14.53 -1.74
N LYS A 133 -14.61 15.36 -1.60
CA LYS A 133 -14.60 16.53 -0.70
C LYS A 133 -14.42 16.17 0.78
N HIS A 134 -14.83 14.96 1.18
CA HIS A 134 -14.70 14.47 2.55
C HIS A 134 -13.58 13.44 2.70
N ALA A 135 -12.74 13.27 1.67
CA ALA A 135 -11.60 12.38 1.75
C ALA A 135 -10.64 12.86 2.84
N PRO A 136 -9.97 11.92 3.55
CA PRO A 136 -8.90 12.28 4.47
C PRO A 136 -7.88 13.16 3.78
N HIS A 137 -7.54 14.26 4.43
CA HIS A 137 -6.61 15.22 3.88
C HIS A 137 -5.78 15.92 4.96
N MET A 138 -4.60 16.39 4.56
CA MET A 138 -3.66 17.11 5.41
C MET A 138 -3.17 18.35 4.67
N LEU A 139 -3.18 19.50 5.35
CA LEU A 139 -2.74 20.77 4.80
C LEU A 139 -1.46 21.23 5.49
N PHE A 140 -0.39 21.34 4.72
CA PHE A 140 0.86 21.94 5.16
C PHE A 140 0.93 23.37 4.64
N ARG A 141 1.10 24.33 5.56
CA ARG A 141 1.20 25.76 5.23
C ARG A 141 2.58 26.18 4.76
N GLN A 142 3.56 25.32 4.95
CA GLN A 142 4.92 25.55 4.53
C GLN A 142 5.38 24.31 3.79
N ALA A 143 6.17 24.51 2.75
CA ALA A 143 6.93 23.46 2.12
C ALA A 143 8.27 24.05 1.68
N THR A 144 9.33 23.25 1.80
CA THR A 144 10.61 23.55 1.18
C THR A 144 10.65 22.86 -0.15
N TRP A 145 10.98 23.63 -1.17
CA TRP A 145 10.99 23.11 -2.51
C TRP A 145 12.30 23.38 -3.23
N ARG A 146 12.63 22.44 -4.12
CA ARG A 146 13.85 22.44 -4.89
C ARG A 146 13.64 21.72 -6.21
N ARG A 147 14.08 22.35 -7.30
CA ARG A 147 14.21 21.70 -8.60
C ARG A 147 15.57 21.02 -8.72
N ASP A 148 15.57 19.76 -9.12
CA ASP A 148 16.78 18.96 -9.34
C ASP A 148 16.69 18.21 -10.68
N GLY A 149 17.24 18.83 -11.72
CA GLY A 149 17.11 18.36 -13.09
C GLY A 149 15.64 18.28 -13.53
N GLU A 150 15.21 17.06 -13.89
CA GLU A 150 13.87 16.78 -14.39
C GLU A 150 12.81 16.64 -13.28
N ASN A 151 13.21 16.54 -12.01
CA ASN A 151 12.27 16.36 -10.91
C ASN A 151 12.24 17.56 -9.97
N ASP A 152 11.09 17.70 -9.33
CA ASP A 152 10.80 18.65 -8.28
C ASP A 152 10.76 17.90 -6.94
N VAL A 153 11.55 18.36 -5.98
CA VAL A 153 11.62 17.81 -4.62
C VAL A 153 10.89 18.74 -3.67
N VAL A 154 9.80 18.24 -3.07
CA VAL A 154 9.00 18.99 -2.10
C VAL A 154 9.11 18.32 -0.74
N LEU A 155 9.47 19.10 0.27
CA LEU A 155 9.68 18.64 1.62
C LEU A 155 8.71 19.36 2.54
N THR A 156 7.91 18.60 3.27
CA THR A 156 7.09 19.19 4.33
C THR A 156 7.95 19.57 5.54
N PRO A 157 7.44 20.47 6.39
CA PRO A 157 7.88 20.57 7.77
C PRO A 157 7.84 19.20 8.47
N PRO A 158 8.56 19.06 9.59
CA PRO A 158 8.41 17.89 10.44
C PRO A 158 6.93 17.71 10.82
N LEU A 159 6.43 16.49 10.65
CA LEU A 159 5.11 16.11 11.12
C LEU A 159 5.13 16.07 12.65
N SER A 160 4.11 16.65 13.26
CA SER A 160 3.75 16.35 14.65
C SER A 160 3.34 14.88 14.81
N VAL A 161 3.31 14.41 16.05
CA VAL A 161 2.89 13.03 16.36
C VAL A 161 1.44 12.81 15.94
N GLU A 162 0.60 13.83 16.13
CA GLU A 162 -0.81 13.83 15.74
C GLU A 162 -0.96 13.74 14.21
N GLU A 163 -0.19 14.53 13.45
CA GLU A 163 -0.19 14.48 11.98
C GLU A 163 0.29 13.13 11.46
N ALA A 164 1.34 12.56 12.05
CA ALA A 164 1.81 11.22 11.69
C ALA A 164 0.75 10.15 11.99
N SER A 165 0.02 10.28 13.11
CA SER A 165 -1.09 9.39 13.44
C SER A 165 -2.25 9.52 12.45
N LEU A 166 -2.64 10.75 12.10
CA LEU A 166 -3.67 11.02 11.09
C LEU A 166 -3.30 10.43 9.73
N LEU A 167 -2.05 10.60 9.31
CA LEU A 167 -1.52 10.00 8.08
C LEU A 167 -1.66 8.47 8.11
N SER A 168 -1.24 7.82 9.20
CA SER A 168 -1.35 6.36 9.33
C SER A 168 -2.81 5.90 9.25
N GLN A 169 -3.73 6.59 9.92
CA GLN A 169 -5.16 6.25 9.93
C GLN A 169 -5.80 6.43 8.54
N ALA A 170 -5.39 7.45 7.80
CA ALA A 170 -5.90 7.71 6.46
C ALA A 170 -5.49 6.62 5.43
N PHE A 171 -4.42 5.86 5.71
CA PHE A 171 -3.96 4.73 4.92
C PHE A 171 -4.47 3.36 5.44
N LEU A 172 -5.38 3.34 6.42
CA LEU A 172 -6.02 2.10 6.90
C LEU A 172 -7.36 1.85 6.16
N PRO A 173 -7.76 0.57 5.96
CA PRO A 173 -7.10 -0.66 6.39
C PRO A 173 -6.08 -1.25 5.40
N ALA A 174 -5.95 -0.67 4.20
CA ALA A 174 -5.08 -1.12 3.12
C ALA A 174 -4.50 0.10 2.40
N PRO A 175 -3.43 -0.05 1.59
CA PRO A 175 -2.88 1.07 0.84
C PRO A 175 -3.97 1.80 0.05
N PRO A 176 -3.99 3.13 0.03
CA PRO A 176 -4.98 3.89 -0.71
C PRO A 176 -4.81 3.64 -2.20
N ALA A 177 -5.91 3.76 -2.93
CA ALA A 177 -5.89 3.63 -4.37
C ALA A 177 -5.07 4.75 -5.01
N VAL A 178 -5.34 5.98 -4.53
CA VAL A 178 -4.73 7.19 -5.05
C VAL A 178 -4.35 8.10 -3.87
N VAL A 179 -3.11 8.55 -3.88
CA VAL A 179 -2.60 9.64 -3.07
C VAL A 179 -2.41 10.81 -4.00
N ARG A 180 -3.11 11.91 -3.73
CA ARG A 180 -3.01 13.14 -4.49
C ARG A 180 -2.32 14.20 -3.65
N ILE A 181 -1.35 14.89 -4.23
CA ILE A 181 -0.67 16.02 -3.60
C ILE A 181 -0.89 17.26 -4.45
N ASP A 182 -1.60 18.23 -3.89
CA ASP A 182 -1.84 19.52 -4.52
C ASP A 182 -0.81 20.54 -4.00
N ILE A 183 -0.21 21.30 -4.91
CA ILE A 183 0.78 22.34 -4.60
C ILE A 183 0.44 23.59 -5.40
N ALA A 184 0.36 24.72 -4.70
CA ALA A 184 -0.12 26.02 -5.19
C ALA A 184 -1.56 25.95 -5.72
N GLU A 185 -1.81 25.20 -6.80
CA GLU A 185 -3.13 24.95 -7.41
C GLU A 185 -3.20 23.62 -8.19
N THR A 186 -2.07 22.96 -8.45
CA THR A 186 -2.01 21.79 -9.32
C THR A 186 -1.72 20.52 -8.52
N GLY A 187 -2.37 19.44 -8.94
CA GLY A 187 -2.31 18.14 -8.27
C GLY A 187 -1.44 17.13 -9.02
N THR A 188 -0.69 16.32 -8.27
CA THR A 188 -0.09 15.08 -8.78
C THR A 188 -0.74 13.89 -8.09
N GLU A 189 -1.23 12.94 -8.87
CA GLU A 189 -1.83 11.70 -8.39
C GLU A 189 -0.83 10.53 -8.48
N MET A 190 -0.79 9.71 -7.44
CA MET A 190 0.12 8.56 -7.30
C MET A 190 -0.63 7.38 -6.71
N ARG A 191 -0.20 6.16 -7.00
CA ARG A 191 -0.79 4.97 -6.39
C ARG A 191 -0.22 4.76 -4.99
N GLY A 192 -1.06 4.49 -4.00
CA GLY A 192 -0.60 4.13 -2.66
C GLY A 192 0.09 2.76 -2.64
N THR A 193 1.19 2.66 -1.90
CA THR A 193 2.03 1.45 -1.87
C THR A 193 2.25 0.88 -0.47
N ALA A 194 2.04 1.68 0.56
CA ALA A 194 2.12 1.27 1.96
C ALA A 194 0.74 1.32 2.62
N ASP A 195 0.48 0.45 3.59
CA ASP A 195 -0.71 0.57 4.43
C ASP A 195 -0.43 1.43 5.67
N GLY A 196 -1.50 1.80 6.38
CA GLY A 196 -1.39 2.60 7.59
C GLY A 196 -0.61 1.92 8.73
N ARG A 197 -0.54 0.58 8.77
CA ARG A 197 0.23 -0.14 9.80
C ARG A 197 1.72 0.01 9.56
N ALA A 198 2.16 -0.09 8.30
CA ALA A 198 3.55 0.14 7.91
C ALA A 198 3.99 1.57 8.23
N ILE A 199 3.12 2.55 7.98
CA ILE A 199 3.37 3.96 8.34
C ILE A 199 3.49 4.12 9.86
N ALA A 200 2.56 3.55 10.64
CA ALA A 200 2.60 3.62 12.09
C ALA A 200 3.86 2.95 12.68
N GLU A 201 4.27 1.79 12.16
CA GLU A 201 5.50 1.12 12.57
C GLU A 201 6.73 1.98 12.25
N PHE A 202 6.81 2.53 11.04
CA PHE A 202 7.89 3.42 10.63
C PHE A 202 8.01 4.64 11.55
N THR A 203 6.89 5.34 11.78
CA THR A 203 6.79 6.49 12.68
C THR A 203 7.27 6.14 14.09
N ARG A 204 6.79 5.02 14.64
CA ARG A 204 7.18 4.57 15.97
C ARG A 204 8.68 4.30 16.05
N ARG A 205 9.26 3.58 15.08
CA ARG A 205 10.70 3.31 15.04
C ARG A 205 11.52 4.59 14.96
N CYS A 206 11.12 5.57 14.15
CA CYS A 206 11.82 6.84 14.03
C CYS A 206 11.90 7.60 15.37
N LEU A 207 10.79 7.62 16.12
CA LEU A 207 10.70 8.37 17.39
C LEU A 207 11.37 7.65 18.56
N GLU A 208 11.36 6.32 18.56
CA GLU A 208 11.97 5.48 19.60
C GLU A 208 13.47 5.21 19.40
N SER A 209 13.99 5.34 18.17
CA SER A 209 15.40 5.07 17.88
C SER A 209 16.30 6.01 18.68
N PRO A 210 17.31 5.50 19.42
CA PRO A 210 18.17 6.28 20.31
C PRO A 210 18.95 7.39 19.59
#